data_AF-A0AAW6NI30-F1
#
_entry.id   AF-A0AAW6NI30-F1
#
_cell.length_a   1.000
_cell.length_b   1.000
_cell.length_c   1.000
_cell.angle_alpha   90.00
_cell.angle_beta   90.00
_cell.angle_gamma   90.00
#
_symmetry.space_group_name_H-M   'P 1'
#
loop_
_entity.id
_entity.type
_entity.pdbx_description
1 polymer ?
#
loop_
_entity_poly.entity_id
_entity_poly.type
_entity_poly.pdbx_seq_one_letter_code
_entity_poly.pdbx_strand_id
1 'polypeptide(L)'
;AYWLCGLGVAIIWPLGAVLGAMVGKLLPDPETIGLDAVFPAILLALVVPAFKNRTTLIRACGGAVLSLAAVPFAPVGLPVLLSLLGLAARKK
;
A
#
# COMPACT_ATOMS: atom_id res chain seq x y z
N ALA A 1 0.94 17.55 27.19
CA ALA A 1 0.30 16.41 26.50
C ALA A 1 1.09 15.92 25.29
N TYR A 2 1.51 16.80 24.38
CA TYR A 2 2.29 16.45 23.17
C TYR A 2 3.50 15.53 23.42
N TRP A 3 4.38 15.90 24.36
CA TRP A 3 5.58 15.12 24.68
C TRP A 3 5.29 13.73 25.23
N LEU A 4 4.25 13.58 26.06
CA LEU A 4 3.82 12.28 26.59
C LEU A 4 3.26 11.36 25.49
N CYS A 5 2.46 11.92 24.57
CA CYS A 5 1.95 11.17 23.42
C CYS A 5 3.09 10.78 22.46
N GLY A 6 4.03 11.71 22.20
CA GLY A 6 5.19 11.46 21.36
C GLY A 6 6.11 10.39 21.92
N LEU A 7 6.42 10.44 23.23
CA LEU A 7 7.23 9.42 23.89
C LEU A 7 6.50 8.07 23.93
N GLY A 8 5.19 8.10 24.17
CA GLY A 8 4.35 6.91 24.13
C GLY A 8 4.42 6.22 22.77
N VAL A 9 4.20 6.95 21.67
CA VAL A 9 4.33 6.40 20.31
C VAL A 9 5.76 5.94 20.04
N ALA A 10 6.78 6.73 20.43
CA ALA A 10 8.18 6.40 20.21
C ALA A 10 8.61 5.10 20.90
N ILE A 11 7.98 4.73 22.02
CA ILE A 11 8.30 3.50 22.75
C ILE A 11 7.39 2.35 22.31
N ILE A 12 6.08 2.58 22.20
CA ILE A 12 5.11 1.54 21.87
C ILE A 12 5.28 1.05 20.43
N TRP A 13 5.68 1.92 19.50
CA TRP A 13 5.78 1.60 18.09
C TRP A 13 6.93 0.61 17.81
N PRO A 14 8.18 0.84 18.25
CA PRO A 14 9.25 -0.15 18.10
C PRO A 14 8.95 -1.44 18.86
N LEU A 15 8.39 -1.36 20.07
CA LEU A 15 8.01 -2.55 20.83
C LEU A 15 6.98 -3.39 20.09
N GLY A 16 5.94 -2.76 19.55
CA GLY A 16 4.94 -3.43 18.72
C GLY A 16 5.54 -4.04 17.46
N ALA A 17 6.46 -3.35 16.79
CA ALA A 17 7.15 -3.87 15.61
C ALA A 17 8.05 -5.08 15.94
N VAL A 18 8.79 -5.03 17.06
CA VAL A 18 9.63 -6.14 17.55
C VAL A 18 8.75 -7.34 17.91
N LEU A 19 7.66 -7.12 18.64
CA LEU A 19 6.70 -8.18 18.97
C LEU A 19 6.08 -8.79 17.70
N GLY A 20 5.66 -7.97 16.75
CA GLY A 20 5.12 -8.43 15.47
C GLY A 20 6.14 -9.26 14.68
N ALA A 21 7.41 -8.85 14.67
CA ALA A 21 8.49 -9.61 14.01
C ALA A 21 8.78 -10.95 14.71
N MET A 22 8.72 -11.00 16.04
CA MET A 22 8.88 -12.24 16.80
C MET A 22 7.71 -13.21 16.56
N VAL A 23 6.47 -12.72 16.60
CA VAL A 23 5.27 -13.50 16.27
C VAL A 23 5.29 -13.96 14.81
N GLY A 24 5.76 -13.11 13.89
CA GLY A 24 5.95 -13.44 12.48
C GLY A 24 6.91 -14.61 12.24
N LYS A 25 7.98 -14.72 13.04
CA LYS A 25 8.92 -15.85 12.98
C LYS A 25 8.36 -17.18 13.49
N LEU A 26 7.31 -17.14 14.31
CA LEU A 26 6.63 -18.31 14.85
C LEU A 26 5.56 -18.87 13.89
N LEU A 27 5.17 -18.10 12.86
CA LEU A 27 4.21 -18.52 11.84
C LEU A 27 4.92 -19.40 10.79
N PRO A 28 4.50 -20.67 10.61
CA PRO A 28 4.98 -21.52 9.52
C PRO A 28 4.60 -20.96 8.14
N ASP A 29 5.57 -20.94 7.22
CA ASP A 29 5.47 -20.62 5.79
C ASP A 29 4.40 -19.57 5.40
N PRO A 30 4.66 -18.27 5.64
CA PRO A 30 3.73 -17.16 5.35
C PRO A 30 3.28 -17.08 3.88
N GLU A 31 4.02 -17.68 2.95
CA GLU A 31 3.64 -17.75 1.54
C GLU A 31 2.39 -18.61 1.30
N THR A 32 2.17 -19.66 2.11
CA THR A 32 1.03 -20.59 1.93
C THR A 32 -0.31 -20.00 2.39
N ILE A 33 -0.27 -19.10 3.37
CA ILE A 33 -1.42 -18.40 3.93
C ILE A 33 -1.73 -17.07 3.21
N GLY A 34 -0.99 -16.74 2.15
CA GLY A 34 -1.22 -15.52 1.36
C GLY A 34 -0.90 -14.25 2.14
N LEU A 35 -0.01 -14.33 3.14
CA LEU A 35 0.33 -13.21 4.01
C LEU A 35 0.97 -12.05 3.22
N ASP A 36 1.65 -12.35 2.11
CA ASP A 36 2.22 -11.37 1.17
C ASP A 36 1.15 -10.51 0.46
N ALA A 37 -0.04 -11.07 0.26
CA ALA A 37 -1.16 -10.37 -0.37
C ALA A 37 -2.00 -9.54 0.62
N VAL A 38 -1.83 -9.73 1.94
CA VAL A 38 -2.62 -9.04 2.97
C VAL A 38 -2.42 -7.53 2.92
N PHE A 39 -1.18 -7.07 2.73
CA PHE A 39 -0.89 -5.64 2.67
C PHE A 39 -1.51 -4.97 1.42
N PRO A 40 -1.30 -5.46 0.19
CA PRO A 40 -2.02 -4.98 -0.98
C PRO A 40 -3.55 -5.03 -0.82
N ALA A 41 -4.09 -6.09 -0.20
CA ALA A 41 -5.52 -6.24 0.02
C ALA A 41 -6.10 -5.19 0.97
N ILE A 42 -5.41 -4.87 2.07
CA ILE A 42 -5.83 -3.82 3.00
C ILE A 42 -5.80 -2.45 2.31
N LEU A 43 -4.73 -2.14 1.57
CA LEU A 43 -4.65 -0.90 0.80
C LEU A 43 -5.79 -0.80 -0.22
N LEU A 44 -6.08 -1.89 -0.94
CA LEU A 44 -7.18 -1.94 -1.87
C LEU A 44 -8.51 -1.71 -1.15
N ALA A 45 -8.77 -2.38 -0.04
CA ALA A 45 -9.99 -2.23 0.75
C ALA A 45 -10.21 -0.80 1.26
N LEU A 46 -9.13 -0.10 1.64
CA LEU A 46 -9.18 1.32 2.01
C LEU A 46 -9.45 2.24 0.82
N VAL A 47 -9.02 1.85 -0.38
CA VAL A 47 -9.24 2.62 -1.63
C VAL A 47 -10.63 2.38 -2.22
N VAL A 48 -11.23 1.19 -2.08
CA VAL A 48 -12.58 0.89 -2.56
C VAL A 48 -13.62 1.98 -2.24
N PRO A 49 -13.77 2.46 -0.97
CA PRO A 49 -14.74 3.51 -0.65
C PRO A 49 -14.44 4.88 -1.29
N ALA A 50 -13.22 5.11 -1.80
CA ALA A 50 -12.88 6.34 -2.51
C ALA A 50 -13.43 6.38 -3.95
N PHE A 51 -13.87 5.23 -4.51
CA PHE A 51 -14.46 5.16 -5.85
C PHE A 51 -15.92 5.59 -5.88
N LYS A 52 -16.18 6.89 -5.70
CA LYS A 52 -17.55 7.44 -5.78
C LYS A 52 -18.05 7.67 -7.21
N ASN A 53 -17.15 7.91 -8.17
CA ASN A 53 -17.51 8.30 -9.55
C ASN A 53 -16.81 7.41 -10.58
N ARG A 54 -17.49 7.17 -11.72
CA ARG A 54 -16.92 6.44 -12.88
C ARG A 54 -15.62 7.07 -13.37
N THR A 55 -15.50 8.40 -13.31
CA THR A 55 -14.28 9.14 -13.66
C THR A 55 -13.10 8.80 -12.75
N THR A 56 -13.35 8.63 -11.44
CA THR A 56 -12.31 8.25 -10.47
C THR A 56 -11.82 6.83 -10.73
N LEU A 57 -12.75 5.91 -11.07
CA LEU A 57 -12.42 4.53 -11.40
C LEU A 57 -11.56 4.44 -12.67
N ILE A 58 -11.94 5.16 -13.74
CA ILE A 58 -11.17 5.18 -15.00
C ILE A 58 -9.74 5.70 -14.77
N ARG A 59 -9.56 6.76 -13.98
CA ARG A 59 -8.24 7.30 -13.65
C ARG A 59 -7.39 6.33 -12.83
N ALA A 60 -7.99 5.67 -11.84
CA ALA A 60 -7.30 4.69 -11.02
C ALA A 60 -6.90 3.44 -11.82
N CYS A 61 -7.80 2.92 -12.66
CA CYS A 61 -7.48 1.82 -13.56
C CYS A 61 -6.39 2.21 -14.58
N GLY A 62 -6.47 3.42 -15.14
CA GLY A 62 -5.43 3.93 -16.05
C GLY A 62 -4.05 4.01 -15.39
N GLY A 63 -3.99 4.54 -14.17
CA GLY A 63 -2.75 4.57 -13.37
C GLY A 63 -2.25 3.18 -13.00
N ALA A 64 -3.14 2.25 -12.65
CA ALA A 64 -2.80 0.87 -12.35
C ALA A 64 -2.19 0.15 -13.57
N VAL A 65 -2.79 0.31 -14.76
CA VAL A 65 -2.27 -0.28 -16.02
C VAL A 65 -0.90 0.31 -16.37
N LEU A 66 -0.74 1.63 -16.24
CA LEU A 66 0.56 2.28 -16.50
C LEU A 66 1.64 1.80 -15.53
N SER A 67 1.32 1.67 -14.25
CA SER A 67 2.22 1.10 -13.24
C SER A 67 2.59 -0.34 -13.59
N LEU A 68 1.61 -1.18 -13.91
CA LEU A 68 1.85 -2.60 -14.23
C LEU A 68 2.71 -2.77 -15.48
N ALA A 69 2.49 -1.93 -16.50
CA ALA A 69 3.30 -1.91 -17.72
C ALA A 69 4.75 -1.44 -17.47
N ALA A 70 4.98 -0.63 -16.42
CA ALA A 70 6.31 -0.14 -16.07
C ALA A 70 7.13 -1.10 -15.19
N VAL A 71 6.50 -2.13 -14.59
CA VAL A 71 7.17 -3.13 -13.74
C VAL A 71 8.41 -3.76 -14.38
N PRO A 72 8.41 -4.23 -15.65
CA PRO A 72 9.60 -4.85 -16.24
C PRO A 72 10.70 -3.85 -16.61
N PHE A 73 10.40 -2.54 -16.66
CA PHE A 73 11.34 -1.52 -17.16
C PHE A 73 11.93 -0.64 -16.05
N ALA A 74 11.33 -0.61 -14.87
CA ALA A 74 11.66 0.37 -13.84
C ALA A 74 12.07 -0.29 -12.50
N PRO A 75 13.01 0.31 -11.75
CA PRO A 75 13.40 -0.16 -10.43
C PRO A 75 12.24 -0.08 -9.43
N VAL A 76 12.33 -0.90 -8.37
CA VAL A 76 11.30 -0.99 -7.31
C VAL A 76 10.90 0.39 -6.78
N GLY A 77 9.58 0.62 -6.71
CA GLY A 77 8.98 1.89 -6.25
C GLY A 77 8.69 2.90 -7.36
N LEU A 78 9.42 2.90 -8.47
CA LEU A 78 9.21 3.82 -9.59
C LEU A 78 7.90 3.59 -10.38
N PRO A 79 7.45 2.34 -10.64
CA PRO A 79 6.17 2.08 -11.29
C PRO A 79 4.98 2.75 -10.60
N VAL A 80 5.01 2.82 -9.26
CA VAL A 80 3.95 3.43 -8.45
C VAL A 80 3.89 4.94 -8.70
N LEU A 81 5.03 5.62 -8.85
CA LEU A 81 5.06 7.04 -9.20
C LEU A 81 4.54 7.28 -10.62
N LEU A 82 4.83 6.38 -11.56
CA LEU A 82 4.31 6.46 -12.93
C LEU A 82 2.78 6.31 -12.98
N SER A 83 2.15 5.67 -11.99
CA SER A 83 0.68 5.61 -11.89
C SER A 83 0.01 6.99 -11.84
N LEU A 84 0.74 8.03 -11.38
CA LEU A 84 0.25 9.42 -11.36
C LEU A 84 -0.04 9.94 -12.77
N LEU A 85 0.64 9.44 -13.80
CA LEU A 85 0.34 9.77 -15.20
C LEU A 85 -1.08 9.31 -15.60
N GLY A 86 -1.63 8.30 -14.92
CA GLY A 86 -3.02 7.87 -15.09
C GLY A 86 -4.05 8.92 -14.71
N LEU A 87 -3.69 9.88 -13.86
CA LEU A 87 -4.55 11.03 -13.54
C LEU A 87 -4.70 11.97 -14.76
N ALA A 88 -3.69 12.03 -15.62
CA ALA A 88 -3.71 12.83 -16.85
C ALA A 88 -4.54 12.19 -17.98
N ALA A 89 -4.94 10.91 -17.84
CA ALA A 89 -5.62 10.14 -18.89
C ALA A 89 -7.02 10.67 -19.29
N ARG A 90 -7.56 11.68 -18.61
CA ARG A 90 -8.75 12.40 -19.11
C ARG A 90 -8.74 13.87 -18.74
N LYS A 91 -8.32 14.69 -19.70
CA LYS A 91 -8.71 16.09 -19.84
C LYS A 91 -9.84 16.15 -20.87
N LYS A 92 -11.09 16.06 -20.42
CA LYS A 92 -12.28 16.53 -21.13
C LYS A 92 -13.48 16.53 -20.20
#